data_AF-B1PWL9-F1
#
_entry.id   AF-B1PWL9-F1
#
_cell.length_a   1.000
_cell.length_b   1.000
_cell.length_c   1.000
_cell.angle_alpha   90.00
_cell.angle_beta   90.00
_cell.angle_gamma   90.00
#
_symmetry.space_group_name_H-M   'P 1'
#
loop_
_entity.id
_entity.type
_entity.pdbx_description
1 polymer ?
#
loop_
_entity_poly.entity_id
_entity_poly.type
_entity_poly.pdbx_seq_one_letter_code
_entity_poly.pdbx_strand_id
1 'polypeptide(L)'
;SPVWDTAYAAYALGESGHAPKDRLAKAAEWLVAREIRHKGDWSVKRPDLPPSGWAFEFENEHYPDIDDTAMVLLALLHAKAPDSEAQTRCEARALHWLIHMQSRDGGWGE
;
A
#
# COMPACT_ATOMS: atom_id res chain seq x y z
N SER A 1 -11.70 -4.50 -8.14
CA SER A 1 -10.33 -4.01 -7.88
C SER A 1 -9.96 -4.32 -6.46
N PRO A 2 -9.47 -5.53 -6.19
CA PRO A 2 -9.44 -6.11 -4.83
C PRO A 2 -8.61 -5.31 -3.83
N VAL A 3 -7.47 -4.75 -4.25
CA VAL A 3 -6.61 -3.92 -3.39
C VAL A 3 -7.34 -2.63 -3.04
N TRP A 4 -7.74 -1.88 -4.08
CA TRP A 4 -8.50 -0.64 -3.96
C TRP A 4 -9.75 -0.78 -3.07
N ASP A 5 -10.61 -1.77 -3.39
CA ASP A 5 -11.88 -2.00 -2.69
C ASP A 5 -11.63 -2.33 -1.20
N THR A 6 -10.59 -3.13 -0.92
CA THR A 6 -10.21 -3.48 0.45
C THR A 6 -9.64 -2.28 1.20
N ALA A 7 -8.78 -1.49 0.56
CA ALA A 7 -8.15 -0.32 1.18
C ALA A 7 -9.19 0.75 1.53
N TYR A 8 -10.09 1.09 0.60
CA TYR A 8 -11.19 2.03 0.85
C TYR A 8 -12.13 1.54 1.94
N ALA A 9 -12.55 0.28 1.89
CA ALA A 9 -13.43 -0.28 2.92
C ALA A 9 -12.76 -0.25 4.31
N ALA A 10 -11.50 -0.67 4.40
CA ALA A 10 -10.76 -0.67 5.65
C ALA A 10 -10.54 0.75 6.20
N TYR A 11 -10.19 1.71 5.35
CA TYR A 11 -10.06 3.12 5.74
C TYR A 11 -11.39 3.69 6.24
N ALA A 12 -12.46 3.61 5.43
CA ALA A 12 -13.76 4.19 5.79
C ALA A 12 -14.34 3.56 7.07
N LEU A 13 -14.27 2.24 7.21
CA LEU A 13 -14.73 1.53 8.39
C LEU A 13 -13.87 1.86 9.63
N GLY A 14 -12.55 1.96 9.44
CA GLY A 14 -11.60 2.34 10.48
C GLY A 14 -11.82 3.75 11.00
N GLU A 15 -11.97 4.72 10.10
CA GLU A 15 -12.26 6.12 10.41
C GLU A 15 -13.61 6.29 11.10
N SER A 16 -14.62 5.52 10.68
CA SER A 16 -15.93 5.57 11.32
C SER A 16 -15.91 5.06 12.76
N GLY A 17 -14.93 4.24 13.14
CA GLY A 17 -14.88 3.57 14.45
C GLY A 17 -15.89 2.43 14.64
N HIS A 18 -16.67 2.07 13.61
CA HIS A 18 -17.74 1.05 13.70
C HIS A 18 -17.30 -0.35 13.26
N ALA A 19 -16.07 -0.52 12.78
CA ALA A 19 -15.57 -1.79 12.31
C ALA A 19 -15.20 -2.74 13.47
N PRO A 20 -15.55 -4.03 13.39
CA PRO A 20 -14.98 -5.04 14.26
C PRO A 20 -13.45 -5.11 14.08
N LYS A 21 -12.70 -5.06 15.19
CA LYS A 21 -11.23 -5.05 15.16
C LYS A 21 -10.64 -6.28 14.47
N ASP A 22 -11.26 -7.44 14.61
CA ASP A 22 -10.84 -8.69 13.97
C ASP A 22 -10.97 -8.65 12.44
N ARG A 23 -11.97 -7.91 11.93
CA ARG A 23 -12.16 -7.72 10.49
C ARG A 23 -11.14 -6.76 9.90
N LEU A 24 -10.85 -5.66 10.59
CA LEU A 24 -9.77 -4.75 10.20
C LEU A 24 -8.40 -5.44 10.26
N ALA A 25 -8.15 -6.27 11.27
CA ALA A 25 -6.89 -7.01 11.38
C ALA A 25 -6.68 -7.97 10.20
N LYS A 26 -7.74 -8.66 9.75
CA LYS A 26 -7.68 -9.51 8.56
C LYS A 26 -7.45 -8.72 7.27
N ALA A 27 -8.07 -7.55 7.15
CA ALA A 27 -7.82 -6.67 6.01
C ALA A 27 -6.36 -6.19 5.99
N ALA A 28 -5.82 -5.78 7.13
CA ALA A 28 -4.42 -5.36 7.25
C ALA A 28 -3.45 -6.50 6.92
N GLU A 29 -3.68 -7.71 7.47
CA GLU A 29 -2.87 -8.89 7.16
C GLU A 29 -2.87 -9.19 5.66
N TRP A 30 -4.04 -9.15 5.03
CA TRP A 30 -4.17 -9.37 3.59
C TRP A 30 -3.44 -8.30 2.78
N LEU A 31 -3.60 -7.01 3.12
CA LEU A 31 -2.91 -5.90 2.46
C LEU A 31 -1.39 -6.02 2.58
N VAL A 32 -0.87 -6.28 3.78
CA VAL A 32 0.59 -6.47 4.01
C VAL A 32 1.12 -7.65 3.18
N ALA A 33 0.35 -8.74 3.07
CA ALA A 33 0.73 -9.89 2.25
C ALA A 33 0.74 -9.61 0.73
N ARG A 34 0.13 -8.50 0.28
CA ARG A 34 0.09 -8.09 -1.14
C ARG A 34 1.08 -7.00 -1.50
N GLU A 35 1.98 -6.60 -0.60
CA GLU A 35 3.07 -5.68 -0.93
C GLU A 35 3.92 -6.27 -2.08
N ILE A 36 4.07 -5.50 -3.16
CA ILE A 36 4.91 -5.87 -4.30
C ILE A 36 6.39 -5.66 -3.91
N ARG A 37 7.19 -6.73 -4.02
CA ARG A 37 8.60 -6.75 -3.57
C ARG A 37 9.63 -6.94 -4.67
N HIS A 38 9.23 -6.78 -5.92
CA HIS A 38 10.14 -6.80 -7.06
C HIS A 38 10.02 -5.51 -7.87
N LYS A 39 11.04 -5.25 -8.68
CA LYS A 39 11.11 -4.04 -9.50
C LYS A 39 10.18 -4.16 -10.71
N GLY A 40 9.44 -3.09 -10.97
CA GLY A 40 8.63 -2.89 -12.18
C GLY A 40 9.27 -1.90 -13.14
N ASP A 41 8.53 -1.46 -14.16
CA ASP A 41 9.03 -0.53 -15.19
C ASP A 41 9.46 0.83 -14.62
N TRP A 42 8.86 1.26 -13.50
CA TRP A 42 9.27 2.46 -12.77
C TRP A 42 10.75 2.45 -12.39
N SER A 43 11.34 1.27 -12.22
CA SER A 43 12.74 1.10 -11.84
C SER A 43 13.72 1.54 -12.92
N VAL A 44 13.28 1.68 -14.19
CA VAL A 44 14.11 2.29 -15.25
C VAL A 44 14.47 3.73 -14.89
N LYS A 45 13.54 4.48 -14.29
CA LYS A 45 13.77 5.88 -13.85
C LYS A 45 14.31 5.98 -12.42
N ARG A 46 14.20 4.90 -11.63
CA ARG A 46 14.55 4.83 -10.21
C ARG A 46 15.24 3.48 -9.90
N PRO A 47 16.42 3.20 -10.48
CA PRO A 47 17.01 1.86 -10.43
C PRO A 47 17.43 1.43 -9.03
N ASP A 48 17.79 2.37 -8.16
CA ASP A 48 18.30 2.08 -6.81
C ASP A 48 17.22 2.12 -5.74
N LEU A 49 15.98 2.49 -6.09
CA LEU A 49 14.87 2.57 -5.16
C LEU A 49 14.40 1.14 -4.80
N PRO A 50 14.35 0.76 -3.50
CA PRO A 50 13.83 -0.53 -3.10
C PRO A 50 12.34 -0.69 -3.49
N PRO A 51 11.92 -1.86 -3.99
CA PRO A 51 10.55 -2.08 -4.41
C PRO A 51 9.59 -2.16 -3.22
N SER A 52 8.45 -1.51 -3.38
CA SER A 52 7.27 -1.58 -2.54
C SER A 52 6.07 -1.08 -3.36
N GLY A 53 4.88 -1.09 -2.77
CA GLY A 53 3.65 -0.62 -3.40
C GLY A 53 2.64 -1.73 -3.67
N TRP A 54 1.48 -1.34 -4.19
CA TRP A 54 0.39 -2.23 -4.55
C TRP A 54 -0.13 -1.86 -5.94
N ALA A 55 -0.66 -2.86 -6.66
CA ALA A 55 -1.30 -2.66 -7.94
C ALA A 55 -2.83 -2.79 -7.80
N PHE A 56 -3.56 -2.16 -8.73
CA PHE A 56 -5.02 -2.18 -8.78
C PHE A 56 -5.62 -3.61 -8.90
N GLU A 57 -4.97 -4.47 -9.69
CA GLU A 57 -5.42 -5.83 -10.00
C GLU A 57 -4.68 -6.91 -9.21
N PHE A 58 -5.23 -8.14 -9.18
CA PHE A 58 -4.66 -9.26 -8.43
C PHE A 58 -3.24 -9.66 -8.84
N GLU A 59 -2.90 -9.50 -10.13
CA GLU A 59 -1.66 -10.02 -10.76
C GLU A 59 -1.00 -8.99 -11.68
N ASN A 60 -1.01 -7.71 -11.29
CA ASN A 60 -0.28 -6.67 -12.01
C ASN A 60 1.01 -6.27 -11.29
N GLU A 61 1.80 -7.26 -10.88
CA GLU A 61 2.90 -7.05 -9.95
C GLU A 61 4.04 -6.18 -10.54
N HIS A 62 4.11 -6.04 -11.87
CA HIS A 62 5.07 -5.17 -12.54
C HIS A 62 4.71 -3.68 -12.53
N TYR A 63 3.49 -3.32 -12.10
CA TYR A 63 2.98 -1.95 -12.13
C TYR A 63 2.29 -1.61 -10.79
N PRO A 64 3.07 -1.39 -9.72
CA PRO A 64 2.53 -0.77 -8.53
C PRO A 64 2.11 0.67 -8.84
N ASP A 65 0.89 1.01 -8.44
CA ASP A 65 0.25 2.30 -8.68
C ASP A 65 0.41 3.20 -7.43
N ILE A 66 0.60 4.50 -7.67
CA ILE A 66 0.91 5.48 -6.61
C ILE A 66 -0.30 5.67 -5.69
N ASP A 67 -1.49 5.80 -6.27
CA ASP A 67 -2.76 6.03 -5.58
C ASP A 67 -3.19 4.80 -4.77
N ASP A 68 -3.11 3.59 -5.32
CA ASP A 68 -3.32 2.34 -4.60
C ASP A 68 -2.37 2.26 -3.39
N THR A 69 -1.09 2.55 -3.60
CA THR A 69 -0.09 2.53 -2.53
C THR A 69 -0.40 3.53 -1.42
N ALA A 70 -0.81 4.75 -1.79
CA ALA A 70 -1.22 5.77 -0.82
C ALA A 70 -2.49 5.35 -0.06
N MET A 71 -3.48 4.80 -0.76
CA MET A 71 -4.73 4.36 -0.15
C MET A 71 -4.52 3.18 0.80
N VAL A 72 -3.65 2.23 0.46
CA VAL A 72 -3.27 1.14 1.38
C VAL A 72 -2.58 1.69 2.63
N LEU A 73 -1.66 2.64 2.50
CA LEU A 73 -1.03 3.28 3.65
C LEU A 73 -2.06 3.96 4.57
N LEU A 74 -3.05 4.66 4.00
CA LEU A 74 -4.15 5.26 4.77
C LEU A 74 -5.01 4.20 5.47
N ALA A 75 -5.33 3.10 4.80
CA ALA A 75 -6.07 2.00 5.40
C ALA A 75 -5.32 1.39 6.59
N LEU A 76 -4.01 1.19 6.46
CA LEU A 76 -3.15 0.62 7.50
C LEU A 76 -2.95 1.55 8.70
N LEU A 77 -3.28 2.85 8.61
CA LEU A 77 -3.35 3.73 9.80
C LEU A 77 -4.38 3.22 10.81
N HIS A 78 -5.52 2.71 10.33
CA HIS A 78 -6.61 2.20 11.17
C HIS A 78 -6.56 0.69 11.35
N ALA A 79 -6.23 -0.02 10.29
CA ALA A 79 -6.21 -1.48 10.26
C ALA A 79 -4.85 -2.00 10.74
N LYS A 80 -4.85 -2.79 11.83
CA LYS A 80 -3.63 -3.33 12.45
C LYS A 80 -3.59 -4.85 12.33
N ALA A 81 -2.63 -5.35 11.57
CA ALA A 81 -2.33 -6.77 11.42
C ALA A 81 -1.81 -7.35 12.75
N PRO A 82 -2.00 -8.66 12.99
CA PRO A 82 -1.46 -9.32 14.18
C PRO A 82 0.07 -9.20 14.32
N ASP A 83 0.80 -9.25 13.19
CA ASP A 83 2.24 -9.00 13.14
C ASP A 83 2.51 -7.50 12.91
N SER A 84 2.53 -6.75 14.02
CA SER A 84 2.76 -5.30 13.99
C SER A 84 4.14 -4.92 13.48
N GLU A 85 5.15 -5.77 13.65
CA GLU A 85 6.51 -5.49 13.19
C GLU A 85 6.61 -5.65 11.68
N ALA A 86 6.02 -6.71 11.11
CA ALA A 86 5.93 -6.87 9.67
C ALA A 86 5.15 -5.71 9.01
N GLN A 87 4.03 -5.30 9.61
CA GLN A 87 3.28 -4.14 9.13
C GLN A 87 4.12 -2.86 9.17
N THR A 88 4.79 -2.56 10.29
CA THR A 88 5.63 -1.35 10.42
C THR A 88 6.74 -1.32 9.36
N ARG A 89 7.40 -2.47 9.13
CA ARG A 89 8.43 -2.57 8.08
C ARG A 89 7.83 -2.38 6.68
N CYS A 90 6.62 -2.86 6.44
CA CYS A 90 5.88 -2.68 5.18
C CYS A 90 5.54 -1.21 4.94
N GLU A 91 4.91 -0.55 5.91
CA GLU A 91 4.57 0.88 5.85
C GLU A 91 5.80 1.75 5.60
N ALA A 92 6.91 1.47 6.30
CA ALA A 92 8.16 2.23 6.13
C ALA A 92 8.73 2.13 4.70
N ARG A 93 8.70 0.92 4.10
CA ARG A 93 9.15 0.73 2.71
C ARG A 93 8.22 1.41 1.72
N ALA A 94 6.91 1.24 1.89
CA ALA A 94 5.91 1.82 1.01
C ALA A 94 5.96 3.35 1.04
N LEU A 95 6.10 3.95 2.23
CA LEU A 95 6.27 5.40 2.37
C LEU A 95 7.57 5.88 1.72
N HIS A 96 8.67 5.16 1.91
CA HIS A 96 9.93 5.47 1.24
C HIS A 96 9.79 5.40 -0.29
N TRP A 97 9.14 4.36 -0.80
CA TRP A 97 8.88 4.21 -2.24
C TRP A 97 8.03 5.37 -2.77
N LEU A 98 6.89 5.65 -2.12
CA LEU A 98 5.94 6.69 -2.53
C LEU A 98 6.60 8.08 -2.60
N ILE A 99 7.38 8.46 -1.58
CA ILE A 99 8.08 9.76 -1.56
C ILE A 99 9.08 9.87 -2.72
N HIS A 100 9.82 8.81 -3.03
CA HIS A 100 10.84 8.83 -4.09
C HIS A 100 10.27 8.64 -5.51
N MET A 101 8.98 8.31 -5.61
CA MET A 101 8.21 8.30 -6.85
C MET A 101 7.71 9.70 -7.24
N GLN A 102 7.91 10.73 -6.41
CA GLN A 102 7.55 12.11 -6.75
C GLN A 102 8.30 12.60 -8.01
N SER A 103 7.58 13.30 -8.86
CA SER A 103 8.09 13.95 -10.07
C SER A 103 8.74 15.31 -9.75
N ARG A 104 9.52 15.83 -10.70
CA ARG A 104 10.30 17.07 -10.52
C ARG A 104 9.42 18.30 -10.26
N ASP A 105 8.19 18.29 -10.76
CA ASP A 105 7.19 19.35 -10.56
C ASP A 105 6.49 19.27 -9.20
N GLY A 106 6.82 18.28 -8.37
CA GLY A 106 6.22 18.06 -7.04
C GLY A 106 4.95 17.21 -7.07
N GLY A 107 4.48 16.78 -8.25
CA GLY A 107 3.35 15.88 -8.39
C GLY A 107 3.74 14.40 -8.32
N TRP A 108 2.71 13.56 -8.32
CA TRP A 108 2.81 12.14 -8.58
C TRP A 108 1.97 11.83 -9.83
N GLY A 109 2.45 10.93 -10.68
CA GLY A 109 1.69 10.48 -11.85
C GLY A 109 0.65 9.44 -11.48
N GLU A 110 -0.41 9.37 -12.26
CA GLU A 110 -1.18 8.15 -12.48
C GLU A 110 -0.63 7.42 -13.70
#